data_AF-A0A7C5W2Q3-F1
#
_entry.id   AF-A0A7C5W2Q3-F1
#
_cell.length_a   1.000
_cell.length_b   1.000
_cell.length_c   1.000
_cell.angle_alpha   90.00
_cell.angle_beta   90.00
_cell.angle_gamma   90.00
#
_symmetry.space_group_name_H-M   'P 1'
#
loop_
_entity.id
_entity.type
_entity.pdbx_description
1 polymer ?
#
loop_
_entity_poly.entity_id
_entity_poly.type
_entity_poly.pdbx_seq_one_letter_code
_entity_poly.pdbx_strand_id
1 'polypeptide(L)'
;MEFKKFLLSLLGILVIGGIIIYLIIYATRTNAERNYEIEKKNLVQDFIIKNAWMRVAKNKGQYTSEITSLIKTHLAKTKEVYAKYGKEMDIDKKWREYSEGGKETGTQLAMIGEKADKKYSEQKAAMEEAFKYSKEVFQMFIEGRYNPILTATDESVRLDFYDISRVQEGGNSHLRWKFIMWGAFPEMRYPGITITLFDENGKKFGEINSSSSQPNLRVEDPTIWVEDFPPMAMPGYYDLPLIPYPVAKADLEFRFSAKTYFGSEVAWSLQFKEIPIEPSWKLPPDAKWEAQAVEETPPEFNEDISPEKMKKEQKKKK
;
A
#
# COMPACT_ATOMS: atom_id res chain seq x y z
N MET A 1 70.75 -10.46 17.95
CA MET A 1 70.06 -9.23 17.49
C MET A 1 69.22 -9.47 16.22
N GLU A 2 69.59 -10.43 15.37
CA GLU A 2 68.92 -10.64 14.08
C GLU A 2 67.53 -11.30 14.16
N PHE A 3 67.31 -12.21 15.10
CA PHE A 3 66.00 -12.87 15.26
C PHE A 3 64.86 -11.90 15.58
N LYS A 4 65.12 -10.85 16.39
CA LYS A 4 64.13 -9.80 16.68
C LYS A 4 63.78 -8.97 15.44
N LYS A 5 64.76 -8.68 14.57
CA LYS A 5 64.52 -7.95 13.31
C LYS A 5 63.72 -8.80 12.32
N PHE A 6 63.98 -10.10 12.25
CA PHE A 6 63.18 -11.04 11.46
C PHE A 6 61.72 -11.11 11.96
N LEU A 7 61.51 -11.24 13.27
CA LEU A 7 60.16 -11.25 13.87
C LEU A 7 59.39 -9.95 13.64
N LEU A 8 60.05 -8.80 13.77
CA LEU A 8 59.45 -7.48 13.48
C LEU A 8 59.08 -7.33 12.01
N SER A 9 59.92 -7.83 11.09
CA SER A 9 59.62 -7.82 9.65
C SER A 9 58.44 -8.73 9.30
N LEU A 10 58.36 -9.93 9.88
CA LEU A 10 57.24 -10.85 9.70
C LEU A 10 55.92 -10.25 10.21
N LEU A 11 55.96 -9.62 11.38
CA LEU A 11 54.79 -8.94 11.96
C LEU A 11 54.31 -7.78 11.09
N GLY A 12 55.24 -7.01 10.52
CA GLY A 12 54.93 -5.93 9.58
C GLY A 12 54.23 -6.42 8.31
N ILE A 13 54.70 -7.53 7.74
CA ILE A 13 54.08 -8.15 6.55
C ILE A 13 52.67 -8.67 6.86
N LEU A 14 52.46 -9.29 8.03
CA LEU A 14 51.14 -9.79 8.44
C LEU A 14 50.14 -8.65 8.66
N VAL A 15 50.56 -7.54 9.27
CA VAL A 15 49.69 -6.36 9.47
C VAL A 15 49.33 -5.73 8.13
N ILE A 16 50.30 -5.52 7.22
CA ILE A 16 50.04 -4.95 5.90
C ILE A 16 49.15 -5.88 5.07
N GLY A 17 49.43 -7.19 5.07
CA GLY A 17 48.61 -8.19 4.40
C GLY A 17 47.17 -8.23 4.94
N GLY A 18 47.00 -8.15 6.26
CA GLY A 18 45.68 -8.06 6.91
C GLY A 18 44.90 -6.81 6.50
N ILE A 19 45.57 -5.64 6.43
CA ILE A 19 44.94 -4.39 5.99
C ILE A 19 44.51 -4.48 4.51
N ILE A 20 45.35 -5.04 3.63
CA ILE A 20 45.02 -5.20 2.21
C ILE A 20 43.82 -6.14 2.03
N ILE A 21 43.81 -7.29 2.73
CA ILE A 21 42.69 -8.23 2.71
C ILE A 21 41.42 -7.54 3.23
N TYR A 22 41.51 -6.80 4.33
CA TYR A 22 40.39 -6.04 4.88
C TYR A 22 39.83 -5.02 3.88
N LEU A 23 40.70 -4.25 3.20
CA LEU A 23 40.28 -3.26 2.20
C LEU A 23 39.64 -3.91 0.98
N ILE A 24 40.14 -5.06 0.52
CA ILE A 24 39.53 -5.84 -0.57
C ILE A 24 38.15 -6.33 -0.14
N ILE A 25 38.03 -6.93 1.05
CA ILE A 25 36.74 -7.39 1.59
C ILE A 25 35.76 -6.21 1.70
N TYR A 26 36.19 -5.09 2.26
CA TYR A 26 35.37 -3.89 2.39
C TYR A 26 34.90 -3.38 1.02
N ALA A 27 35.80 -3.21 0.05
CA ALA A 27 35.46 -2.75 -1.29
C ALA A 27 34.51 -3.72 -2.02
N THR A 28 34.74 -5.04 -1.91
CA THR A 28 33.84 -6.05 -2.49
C THR A 28 32.46 -6.02 -1.86
N ARG A 29 32.36 -5.86 -0.52
CA ARG A 29 31.09 -5.73 0.18
C ARG A 29 30.34 -4.45 -0.22
N THR A 30 31.01 -3.30 -0.26
CA THR A 30 30.40 -2.04 -0.70
C THR A 30 29.92 -2.12 -2.16
N ASN A 31 30.68 -2.77 -3.04
CA ASN A 31 30.26 -2.98 -4.42
C ASN A 31 29.07 -3.95 -4.52
N ALA A 32 29.05 -5.02 -3.73
CA ALA A 32 27.91 -5.96 -3.67
C ALA A 32 26.64 -5.27 -3.16
N GLU A 33 26.73 -4.47 -2.10
CA GLU A 33 25.62 -3.65 -1.58
C GLU A 33 25.12 -2.66 -2.65
N ARG A 34 26.03 -1.94 -3.32
CA ARG A 34 25.66 -1.02 -4.41
C ARG A 34 24.95 -1.74 -5.56
N ASN A 35 25.48 -2.88 -6.00
CA ASN A 35 24.90 -3.63 -7.10
C ASN A 35 23.53 -4.23 -6.75
N TYR A 36 23.36 -4.70 -5.50
CA TYR A 36 22.07 -5.12 -4.98
C TYR A 36 21.03 -3.99 -5.08
N GLU A 37 21.36 -2.78 -4.62
CA GLU A 37 20.45 -1.64 -4.69
C GLU A 37 20.11 -1.23 -6.14
N ILE A 38 21.08 -1.29 -7.05
CA ILE A 38 20.87 -1.03 -8.48
C ILE A 38 19.91 -2.07 -9.07
N GLU A 39 20.14 -3.36 -8.82
CA GLU A 39 19.28 -4.43 -9.34
C GLU A 39 17.86 -4.33 -8.78
N LYS A 40 17.68 -4.05 -7.49
CA LYS A 40 16.35 -3.79 -6.91
C LYS A 40 15.65 -2.62 -7.59
N LYS A 41 16.34 -1.49 -7.79
CA LYS A 41 15.77 -0.33 -8.49
C LYS A 41 15.37 -0.66 -9.92
N ASN A 42 16.18 -1.44 -10.64
CA ASN A 42 15.86 -1.88 -11.99
C ASN A 42 14.61 -2.78 -12.01
N LEU A 43 14.42 -3.65 -11.01
CA LEU A 43 13.20 -4.46 -10.88
C LEU A 43 11.95 -3.63 -10.63
N VAL A 44 12.05 -2.62 -9.75
CA VAL A 44 10.97 -1.66 -9.49
C VAL A 44 10.63 -0.90 -10.77
N GLN A 45 11.63 -0.40 -11.50
CA GLN A 45 11.43 0.33 -12.75
C GLN A 45 10.82 -0.56 -13.85
N ASP A 46 11.28 -1.79 -14.00
CA ASP A 46 10.72 -2.79 -14.94
C ASP A 46 9.23 -3.03 -14.64
N PHE A 47 8.87 -3.17 -13.36
CA PHE A 47 7.47 -3.30 -12.96
C PHE A 47 6.66 -2.05 -13.29
N ILE A 48 7.15 -0.86 -12.93
CA ILE A 48 6.43 0.41 -13.17
C ILE A 48 6.13 0.58 -14.67
N ILE A 49 7.11 0.33 -15.54
CA ILE A 49 6.96 0.46 -16.99
C ILE A 49 5.93 -0.53 -17.52
N LYS A 50 5.99 -1.80 -17.12
CA LYS A 50 5.03 -2.82 -17.57
C LYS A 50 3.64 -2.57 -17.03
N ASN A 51 3.52 -2.20 -15.75
CA ASN A 51 2.25 -1.91 -15.11
C ASN A 51 1.57 -0.68 -15.73
N ALA A 52 2.33 0.31 -16.24
CA ALA A 52 1.76 1.48 -16.89
C ALA A 52 0.81 1.12 -18.06
N TRP A 53 1.19 0.14 -18.88
CA TRP A 53 0.33 -0.35 -19.97
C TRP A 53 -0.86 -1.16 -19.45
N MET A 54 -0.66 -1.93 -18.38
CA MET A 54 -1.73 -2.72 -17.77
C MET A 54 -2.85 -1.86 -17.21
N ARG A 55 -2.51 -0.70 -16.62
CA ARG A 55 -3.52 0.19 -16.04
C ARG A 55 -4.57 0.59 -17.06
N VAL A 56 -4.17 0.87 -18.30
CA VAL A 56 -5.08 1.38 -19.34
C VAL A 56 -5.80 0.28 -20.15
N ALA A 57 -5.50 -1.00 -19.88
CA ALA A 57 -5.99 -2.13 -20.66
C ALA A 57 -7.50 -2.39 -20.45
N LYS A 58 -8.35 -2.07 -21.43
CA LYS A 58 -9.81 -2.18 -21.27
C LYS A 58 -10.33 -3.63 -21.22
N ASN A 59 -9.59 -4.60 -21.76
CA ASN A 59 -9.99 -6.00 -21.72
C ASN A 59 -9.74 -6.59 -20.32
N LYS A 60 -10.81 -6.80 -19.55
CA LYS A 60 -10.76 -7.32 -18.18
C LYS A 60 -10.06 -8.68 -18.08
N GLY A 61 -10.40 -9.64 -18.94
CA GLY A 61 -9.84 -11.00 -18.87
C GLY A 61 -8.34 -11.02 -19.15
N GLN A 62 -7.91 -10.31 -20.19
CA GLN A 62 -6.50 -10.13 -20.50
C GLN A 62 -5.78 -9.42 -19.34
N TYR A 63 -6.34 -8.30 -18.87
CA TYR A 63 -5.80 -7.52 -17.75
C TYR A 63 -5.53 -8.40 -16.53
N THR A 64 -6.53 -9.13 -16.05
CA THR A 64 -6.42 -9.97 -14.85
C THR A 64 -5.31 -11.00 -14.99
N SER A 65 -5.20 -11.66 -16.15
CA SER A 65 -4.15 -12.66 -16.38
C SER A 65 -2.75 -12.04 -16.41
N GLU A 66 -2.60 -10.88 -17.04
CA GLU A 66 -1.32 -10.21 -17.23
C GLU A 66 -0.83 -9.53 -15.94
N ILE A 67 -1.72 -8.90 -15.14
CA ILE A 67 -1.31 -8.27 -13.87
C ILE A 67 -0.85 -9.33 -12.85
N THR A 68 -1.57 -10.45 -12.72
CA THR A 68 -1.18 -11.54 -11.83
C THR A 68 0.15 -12.16 -12.29
N SER A 69 0.36 -12.31 -13.61
CA SER A 69 1.63 -12.77 -14.17
C SER A 69 2.77 -11.78 -13.92
N LEU A 70 2.52 -10.48 -14.06
CA LEU A 70 3.49 -9.42 -13.81
C LEU A 70 3.94 -9.40 -12.35
N ILE A 71 3.00 -9.46 -11.40
CA ILE A 71 3.29 -9.52 -9.96
C ILE A 71 4.11 -10.78 -9.64
N LYS A 72 3.67 -11.95 -10.11
CA LYS A 72 4.40 -13.21 -9.89
C LYS A 72 5.83 -13.15 -10.43
N THR A 73 6.00 -12.64 -11.65
CA THR A 73 7.31 -12.51 -12.30
C THR A 73 8.22 -11.54 -11.53
N HIS A 74 7.67 -10.40 -11.08
CA HIS A 74 8.42 -9.44 -10.28
C HIS A 74 8.89 -10.04 -8.97
N LEU A 75 8.00 -10.70 -8.21
CA LEU A 75 8.36 -11.33 -6.93
C LEU A 75 9.38 -12.46 -7.11
N ALA A 76 9.29 -13.23 -8.19
CA ALA A 76 10.28 -14.26 -8.52
C ALA A 76 11.67 -13.64 -8.74
N LYS A 77 11.77 -12.61 -9.60
CA LYS A 77 13.02 -11.89 -9.84
C LYS A 77 13.56 -11.21 -8.58
N THR A 78 12.68 -10.65 -7.75
CA THR A 78 13.08 -10.10 -6.46
C THR A 78 13.75 -11.19 -5.62
N LYS A 79 13.12 -12.35 -5.45
CA LYS A 79 13.74 -13.48 -4.73
C LYS A 79 15.09 -13.92 -5.32
N GLU A 80 15.24 -13.92 -6.64
CA GLU A 80 16.53 -14.20 -7.30
C GLU A 80 17.61 -13.17 -6.94
N VAL A 81 17.27 -11.88 -6.94
CA VAL A 81 18.20 -10.81 -6.50
C VAL A 81 18.58 -11.00 -5.04
N TYR A 82 17.61 -11.27 -4.16
CA TYR A 82 17.90 -11.55 -2.75
C TYR A 82 18.86 -12.73 -2.58
N ALA A 83 18.58 -13.86 -3.24
CA ALA A 83 19.41 -15.06 -3.20
C ALA A 83 20.84 -14.80 -3.73
N LYS A 84 20.98 -14.06 -4.84
CA LYS A 84 22.27 -13.70 -5.45
C LYS A 84 23.18 -12.92 -4.48
N TYR A 85 22.60 -12.09 -3.62
CA TYR A 85 23.35 -11.26 -2.68
C TYR A 85 23.33 -11.79 -1.23
N GLY A 86 22.88 -13.04 -1.02
CA GLY A 86 22.84 -13.67 0.31
C GLY A 86 21.89 -12.97 1.28
N LYS A 87 20.80 -12.39 0.77
CA LYS A 87 19.77 -11.70 1.54
C LYS A 87 18.48 -12.52 1.52
N GLU A 88 17.61 -12.26 2.50
CA GLU A 88 16.28 -12.85 2.57
C GLU A 88 15.21 -11.77 2.50
N MET A 89 14.11 -12.07 1.80
CA MET A 89 12.92 -11.22 1.80
C MET A 89 12.26 -11.31 3.16
N ASP A 90 12.21 -10.18 3.86
CA ASP A 90 11.69 -10.12 5.22
C ASP A 90 10.59 -9.06 5.30
N ILE A 91 9.35 -9.55 5.27
CA ILE A 91 8.13 -8.74 5.26
C ILE A 91 8.01 -7.91 6.55
N ASP A 92 8.52 -8.44 7.66
CA ASP A 92 8.37 -7.85 8.99
C ASP A 92 9.53 -6.91 9.35
N LYS A 93 10.61 -6.88 8.55
CA LYS A 93 11.82 -6.09 8.82
C LYS A 93 11.51 -4.63 9.11
N LYS A 94 10.75 -3.95 8.23
CA LYS A 94 10.42 -2.53 8.39
C LYS A 94 9.61 -2.26 9.65
N TRP A 95 8.66 -3.14 9.98
CA TRP A 95 7.89 -3.03 11.20
C TRP A 95 8.71 -3.31 12.45
N ARG A 96 9.63 -4.28 12.42
CA ARG A 96 10.59 -4.51 13.52
C ARG A 96 11.51 -3.31 13.71
N GLU A 97 12.13 -2.82 12.64
CA GLU A 97 12.95 -1.58 12.67
C GLU A 97 12.17 -0.39 13.22
N TYR A 98 10.90 -0.26 12.85
CA TYR A 98 10.02 0.80 13.33
C TYR A 98 9.63 0.64 14.81
N SER A 99 9.25 -0.56 15.22
CA SER A 99 8.79 -0.87 16.59
C SER A 99 9.92 -0.97 17.61
N GLU A 100 11.13 -1.36 17.18
CA GLU A 100 12.35 -1.43 18.00
C GLU A 100 13.14 -0.11 17.94
N GLY A 101 13.27 0.51 16.76
CA GLY A 101 13.97 1.78 16.55
C GLY A 101 13.33 2.97 17.26
N GLY A 102 12.04 2.88 17.60
CA GLY A 102 11.38 3.79 18.54
C GLY A 102 11.95 3.78 19.96
N LYS A 103 12.86 2.86 20.31
CA LYS A 103 13.57 2.84 21.60
C LYS A 103 14.96 3.49 21.55
N GLU A 104 15.65 3.47 20.42
CA GLU A 104 17.06 3.90 20.32
C GLU A 104 17.28 5.17 19.47
N THR A 105 16.48 5.42 18.43
CA THR A 105 16.81 6.44 17.42
C THR A 105 16.22 7.82 17.66
N GLY A 106 15.45 8.03 18.73
CA GLY A 106 14.83 9.35 18.95
C GLY A 106 13.97 9.78 17.75
N THR A 107 13.43 8.84 16.97
CA THR A 107 12.39 9.14 15.97
C THR A 107 11.26 9.88 16.69
N GLN A 108 10.49 10.73 16.00
CA GLN A 108 9.48 11.60 16.63
C GLN A 108 8.54 10.88 17.61
N LEU A 109 8.34 9.56 17.45
CA LEU A 109 7.54 8.71 18.32
C LEU A 109 8.25 8.24 19.60
N ALA A 110 9.58 8.13 19.60
CA ALA A 110 10.38 7.91 20.81
C ALA A 110 10.33 9.14 21.73
N MET A 111 10.30 10.36 21.16
CA MET A 111 10.13 11.60 21.93
C MET A 111 8.72 11.78 22.51
N ILE A 112 7.71 11.08 21.97
CA ILE A 112 6.33 11.08 22.48
C ILE A 112 6.14 10.05 23.61
N GLY A 113 7.06 9.10 23.76
CA GLY A 113 6.98 8.00 24.74
C GLY A 113 7.05 8.39 26.22
N GLU A 114 7.46 9.63 26.56
CA GLU A 114 7.52 10.08 27.95
C GLU A 114 6.27 10.85 28.42
N LYS A 115 5.33 11.17 27.52
CA LYS A 115 4.02 11.74 27.87
C LYS A 115 2.94 11.01 27.08
N ALA A 116 2.38 9.97 27.69
CA ALA A 116 1.29 9.18 27.14
C ALA A 116 0.06 10.07 26.85
N ASP A 117 -0.01 10.57 25.63
CA ASP A 117 -1.10 11.34 25.08
C ASP A 117 -1.99 10.40 24.24
N LYS A 118 -3.31 10.49 24.37
CA LYS A 118 -4.29 9.62 23.68
C LYS A 118 -4.07 9.56 22.16
N LYS A 119 -3.59 10.68 21.60
CA LYS A 119 -3.22 10.85 20.19
C LYS A 119 -2.10 9.88 19.73
N TYR A 120 -1.16 9.53 20.61
CA TYR A 120 -0.09 8.58 20.29
C TYR A 120 -0.61 7.16 20.16
N SER A 121 -1.48 6.72 21.08
CA SER A 121 -2.07 5.38 21.03
C SER A 121 -2.94 5.19 19.78
N GLU A 122 -3.69 6.21 19.39
CA GLU A 122 -4.51 6.20 18.17
C GLU A 122 -3.64 6.15 16.91
N GLN A 123 -2.59 6.98 16.83
CA GLN A 123 -1.65 6.97 15.71
C GLN A 123 -0.91 5.62 15.58
N LYS A 124 -0.47 5.06 16.71
CA LYS A 124 0.18 3.74 16.73
C LYS A 124 -0.77 2.64 16.26
N ALA A 125 -2.03 2.67 16.70
CA ALA A 125 -3.04 1.71 16.27
C ALA A 125 -3.29 1.79 14.75
N ALA A 126 -3.43 3.00 14.20
CA ALA A 126 -3.60 3.21 12.77
C ALA A 126 -2.37 2.73 11.96
N MET A 127 -1.16 2.96 12.47
CA MET A 127 0.07 2.47 11.83
C MET A 127 0.19 0.95 11.88
N GLU A 128 -0.19 0.34 13.01
CA GLU A 128 -0.24 -1.12 13.15
C GLU A 128 -1.27 -1.76 12.22
N GLU A 129 -2.45 -1.13 12.08
CA GLU A 129 -3.48 -1.55 11.12
C GLU A 129 -2.99 -1.45 9.67
N ALA A 130 -2.38 -0.32 9.28
CA ALA A 130 -1.81 -0.14 7.96
C ALA A 130 -0.72 -1.17 7.64
N PHE A 131 0.15 -1.48 8.62
CA PHE A 131 1.15 -2.54 8.48
C PHE A 131 0.51 -3.92 8.31
N LYS A 132 -0.41 -4.31 9.20
CA LYS A 132 -1.10 -5.61 9.13
C LYS A 132 -1.81 -5.80 7.80
N TYR A 133 -2.49 -4.77 7.33
CA TYR A 133 -3.19 -4.80 6.06
C TYR A 133 -2.23 -4.89 4.87
N SER A 134 -1.15 -4.09 4.87
CA SER A 134 -0.10 -4.18 3.84
C SER A 134 0.52 -5.58 3.80
N LYS A 135 0.81 -6.17 4.97
CA LYS A 135 1.33 -7.53 5.08
C LYS A 135 0.35 -8.56 4.52
N GLU A 136 -0.94 -8.48 4.88
CA GLU A 136 -1.99 -9.38 4.37
C GLU A 136 -2.04 -9.35 2.84
N VAL A 137 -2.09 -8.14 2.26
CA VAL A 137 -2.16 -7.96 0.81
C VAL A 137 -0.89 -8.44 0.12
N PHE A 138 0.28 -8.15 0.68
CA PHE A 138 1.54 -8.62 0.12
C PHE A 138 1.65 -10.15 0.14
N GLN A 139 1.18 -10.77 1.24
CA GLN A 139 1.14 -12.22 1.36
C GLN A 139 0.23 -12.84 0.30
N MET A 140 -0.94 -12.24 0.02
CA MET A 140 -1.80 -12.65 -1.10
C MET A 140 -1.07 -12.60 -2.45
N PHE A 141 -0.23 -11.58 -2.68
CA PHE A 141 0.60 -11.51 -3.90
C PHE A 141 1.65 -12.62 -3.97
N ILE A 142 2.36 -12.88 -2.87
CA ILE A 142 3.36 -13.96 -2.79
C ILE A 142 2.71 -15.32 -3.07
N GLU A 143 1.53 -15.56 -2.52
CA GLU A 143 0.78 -16.81 -2.66
C GLU A 143 0.10 -16.93 -4.03
N GLY A 144 0.16 -15.89 -4.87
CA GLY A 144 -0.50 -15.89 -6.18
C GLY A 144 -2.03 -15.94 -6.08
N ARG A 145 -2.60 -15.52 -4.93
CA ARG A 145 -4.05 -15.51 -4.69
C ARG A 145 -4.74 -14.24 -5.17
N TYR A 146 -3.98 -13.25 -5.63
CA TYR A 146 -4.55 -12.02 -6.17
C TYR A 146 -5.29 -12.27 -7.48
N ASN A 147 -6.60 -12.04 -7.44
CA ASN A 147 -7.51 -12.20 -8.56
C ASN A 147 -8.64 -11.16 -8.46
N PRO A 148 -8.54 -10.00 -9.13
CA PRO A 148 -9.56 -8.96 -9.06
C PRO A 148 -10.91 -9.47 -9.60
N ILE A 149 -11.95 -9.29 -8.78
CA ILE A 149 -13.35 -9.67 -9.08
C ILE A 149 -14.00 -8.59 -9.92
N LEU A 150 -13.76 -7.31 -9.59
CA LEU A 150 -14.20 -6.15 -10.35
C LEU A 150 -12.99 -5.28 -10.67
N THR A 151 -12.93 -4.76 -11.89
CA THR A 151 -11.87 -3.84 -12.30
C THR A 151 -12.45 -2.75 -13.19
N ALA A 152 -12.00 -1.52 -12.99
CA ALA A 152 -12.31 -0.38 -13.82
C ALA A 152 -11.02 0.45 -14.03
N THR A 153 -10.92 1.11 -15.18
CA THR A 153 -9.81 2.03 -15.48
C THR A 153 -10.32 3.31 -16.08
N ASP A 154 -9.60 4.39 -15.79
CA ASP A 154 -9.76 5.68 -16.43
C ASP A 154 -8.38 6.32 -16.56
N GLU A 155 -8.02 6.71 -17.79
CA GLU A 155 -6.71 7.24 -18.17
C GLU A 155 -5.50 6.52 -17.56
N SER A 156 -4.99 7.00 -16.42
CA SER A 156 -3.73 6.57 -15.81
C SER A 156 -3.90 5.73 -14.55
N VAL A 157 -5.14 5.58 -14.06
CA VAL A 157 -5.48 4.84 -12.84
C VAL A 157 -6.34 3.63 -13.12
N ARG A 158 -6.26 2.66 -12.21
CA ARG A 158 -7.12 1.48 -12.21
C ARG A 158 -7.50 1.11 -10.80
N LEU A 159 -8.76 0.75 -10.60
CA LEU A 159 -9.30 0.28 -9.34
C LEU A 159 -9.74 -1.16 -9.48
N ASP A 160 -9.18 -2.01 -8.63
CA ASP A 160 -9.43 -3.44 -8.58
C ASP A 160 -10.03 -3.82 -7.24
N PHE A 161 -11.28 -4.27 -7.22
CA PHE A 161 -11.85 -4.94 -6.04
C PHE A 161 -11.51 -6.43 -6.12
N TYR A 162 -10.82 -6.93 -5.10
CA TYR A 162 -10.36 -8.32 -5.05
C TYR A 162 -11.06 -9.15 -3.97
N ASP A 163 -11.73 -8.51 -3.03
CA ASP A 163 -12.61 -9.17 -2.05
C ASP A 163 -13.79 -8.26 -1.70
N ILE A 164 -14.97 -8.86 -1.62
CA ILE A 164 -16.20 -8.18 -1.18
C ILE A 164 -16.90 -9.13 -0.22
N SER A 165 -16.79 -8.83 1.07
CA SER A 165 -17.25 -9.72 2.13
C SER A 165 -18.09 -8.97 3.16
N ARG A 166 -19.05 -9.67 3.76
CA ARG A 166 -19.84 -9.14 4.88
C ARG A 166 -19.01 -9.21 6.15
N VAL A 167 -18.92 -8.09 6.85
CA VAL A 167 -18.20 -7.95 8.11
C VAL A 167 -19.18 -7.54 9.21
N GLN A 168 -18.96 -8.04 10.43
CA GLN A 168 -19.73 -7.67 11.61
C GLN A 168 -18.77 -7.06 12.64
N GLU A 169 -18.87 -5.74 12.84
CA GLU A 169 -18.02 -4.98 13.76
C GLU A 169 -18.92 -4.03 14.57
N GLY A 170 -18.68 -3.94 15.88
CA GLY A 170 -19.47 -3.06 16.77
C GLY A 170 -20.98 -3.34 16.79
N GLY A 171 -21.40 -4.58 16.47
CA GLY A 171 -22.82 -4.96 16.39
C GLY A 171 -23.51 -4.60 15.06
N ASN A 172 -22.83 -3.89 14.16
CA ASN A 172 -23.35 -3.52 12.84
C ASN A 172 -22.78 -4.43 11.75
N SER A 173 -23.62 -4.80 10.78
CA SER A 173 -23.18 -5.53 9.57
C SER A 173 -23.03 -4.58 8.40
N HIS A 174 -21.92 -4.69 7.67
CA HIS A 174 -21.66 -3.94 6.45
C HIS A 174 -20.89 -4.82 5.45
N LEU A 175 -20.68 -4.30 4.23
CA LEU A 175 -19.82 -4.91 3.22
C LEU A 175 -18.47 -4.24 3.22
N ARG A 176 -17.40 -5.02 3.38
CA ARG A 176 -16.04 -4.56 3.20
C ARG A 176 -15.59 -4.87 1.78
N TRP A 177 -15.37 -3.82 0.99
CA TRP A 177 -14.89 -3.87 -0.38
C TRP A 177 -13.39 -3.60 -0.38
N LYS A 178 -12.59 -4.67 -0.37
CA LYS A 178 -11.13 -4.55 -0.39
C LYS A 178 -10.65 -4.30 -1.82
N PHE A 179 -9.76 -3.32 -1.97
CA PHE A 179 -9.29 -2.88 -3.27
C PHE A 179 -7.77 -2.71 -3.34
N ILE A 180 -7.26 -2.77 -4.56
CA ILE A 180 -5.96 -2.21 -4.97
C ILE A 180 -6.23 -1.11 -5.98
N MET A 181 -5.72 0.09 -5.72
CA MET A 181 -5.67 1.15 -6.72
C MET A 181 -4.27 1.21 -7.31
N TRP A 182 -4.19 0.94 -8.61
CA TRP A 182 -2.96 1.01 -9.38
C TRP A 182 -2.78 2.39 -9.98
N GLY A 183 -1.57 2.92 -9.89
CA GLY A 183 -1.28 4.27 -10.36
C GLY A 183 -1.78 5.35 -9.42
N ALA A 184 -2.08 5.00 -8.16
CA ALA A 184 -2.38 5.97 -7.13
C ALA A 184 -1.18 6.91 -6.91
N PHE A 185 -1.48 8.16 -6.57
CA PHE A 185 -0.49 9.15 -6.19
C PHE A 185 -0.75 9.59 -4.74
N PRO A 186 0.29 10.05 -4.02
CA PRO A 186 0.07 10.77 -2.77
C PRO A 186 -0.92 11.93 -2.99
N GLU A 187 -1.74 12.24 -1.98
CA GLU A 187 -2.69 13.37 -1.99
C GLU A 187 -3.89 13.23 -2.95
N MET A 188 -4.27 12.01 -3.34
CA MET A 188 -5.53 11.78 -4.03
C MET A 188 -6.73 12.21 -3.16
N ARG A 189 -7.67 12.91 -3.79
CA ARG A 189 -8.97 13.29 -3.26
C ARG A 189 -10.02 12.30 -3.71
N TYR A 190 -11.08 12.17 -2.91
CA TYR A 190 -12.19 11.24 -3.14
C TYR A 190 -13.52 12.00 -3.19
N PRO A 191 -13.79 12.75 -4.28
CA PRO A 191 -15.00 13.56 -4.42
C PRO A 191 -16.33 12.82 -4.31
N GLY A 192 -16.31 11.48 -4.30
CA GLY A 192 -17.47 10.70 -3.92
C GLY A 192 -17.63 9.38 -4.64
N ILE A 193 -18.56 8.59 -4.12
CA ILE A 193 -19.04 7.35 -4.71
C ILE A 193 -20.52 7.51 -5.03
N THR A 194 -20.92 7.00 -6.19
CA THR A 194 -22.33 6.86 -6.57
C THR A 194 -22.61 5.39 -6.84
N ILE A 195 -23.61 4.84 -6.14
CA ILE A 195 -24.07 3.45 -6.32
C ILE A 195 -25.54 3.51 -6.73
N THR A 196 -25.84 3.17 -7.97
CA THR A 196 -27.22 3.06 -8.46
C THR A 196 -27.66 1.61 -8.38
N LEU A 197 -28.79 1.35 -7.72
CA LEU A 197 -29.31 0.01 -7.46
C LEU A 197 -30.51 -0.27 -8.37
N PHE A 198 -30.57 -1.46 -8.96
CA PHE A 198 -31.63 -1.88 -9.87
C PHE A 198 -32.26 -3.20 -9.41
N ASP A 199 -33.57 -3.33 -9.59
CA ASP A 199 -34.28 -4.59 -9.38
C ASP A 199 -34.08 -5.57 -10.55
N GLU A 200 -34.68 -6.76 -10.47
CA GLU A 200 -34.60 -7.80 -11.50
C GLU A 200 -35.18 -7.36 -12.86
N ASN A 201 -36.08 -6.38 -12.88
CA ASN A 201 -36.68 -5.84 -14.11
C ASN A 201 -35.86 -4.69 -14.71
N GLY A 202 -34.72 -4.34 -14.10
CA GLY A 202 -33.90 -3.20 -14.50
C GLY A 202 -34.48 -1.84 -14.10
N LYS A 203 -35.53 -1.81 -13.25
CA LYS A 203 -36.06 -0.55 -12.71
C LYS A 203 -35.15 -0.07 -11.58
N LYS A 204 -34.83 1.23 -11.58
CA LYS A 204 -34.06 1.86 -10.49
C LYS A 204 -34.80 1.65 -9.16
N PHE A 205 -34.14 0.95 -8.24
CA PHE A 205 -34.62 0.74 -6.88
C PHE A 205 -34.24 1.92 -5.98
N GLY A 206 -33.00 2.40 -6.09
CA GLY A 206 -32.46 3.47 -5.26
C GLY A 206 -31.08 3.93 -5.69
N GLU A 207 -30.54 4.91 -4.98
CA GLU A 207 -29.19 5.42 -5.19
C GLU A 207 -28.55 5.73 -3.84
N ILE A 208 -27.27 5.39 -3.68
CA ILE A 208 -26.42 5.84 -2.60
C ILE A 208 -25.45 6.85 -3.21
N ASN A 209 -25.42 8.06 -2.66
CA ASN A 209 -24.53 9.12 -3.09
C ASN A 209 -23.81 9.68 -1.87
N SER A 210 -22.48 9.75 -1.92
CA SER A 210 -21.67 10.36 -0.88
C SER A 210 -20.77 11.40 -1.54
N SER A 211 -20.80 12.63 -1.02
CA SER A 211 -20.07 13.80 -1.52
C SER A 211 -18.59 13.84 -1.11
N SER A 212 -18.18 12.95 -0.21
CA SER A 212 -16.80 12.68 0.18
C SER A 212 -16.76 11.25 0.70
N SER A 213 -16.11 10.36 -0.05
CA SER A 213 -16.05 8.94 0.30
C SER A 213 -14.60 8.53 0.38
N GLN A 214 -13.92 8.98 1.43
CA GLN A 214 -12.60 8.45 1.71
C GLN A 214 -12.72 6.95 2.05
N PRO A 215 -11.76 6.12 1.60
CA PRO A 215 -11.65 4.75 2.08
C PRO A 215 -11.58 4.72 3.62
N ASN A 216 -12.21 3.73 4.24
CA ASN A 216 -12.12 3.49 5.68
C ASN A 216 -10.66 3.19 6.08
N LEU A 217 -9.94 2.47 5.22
CA LEU A 217 -8.49 2.35 5.27
C LEU A 217 -7.92 2.57 3.87
N ARG A 218 -6.85 3.36 3.80
CA ARG A 218 -5.96 3.41 2.64
C ARG A 218 -4.50 3.43 3.09
N VAL A 219 -3.66 2.65 2.42
CA VAL A 219 -2.22 2.70 2.64
C VAL A 219 -1.59 3.32 1.40
N GLU A 220 -1.38 4.64 1.43
CA GLU A 220 -0.90 5.44 0.28
C GLU A 220 0.44 4.93 -0.26
N ASP A 221 1.37 4.60 0.65
CA ASP A 221 2.64 3.97 0.31
C ASP A 221 2.88 2.72 1.19
N PRO A 222 2.51 1.53 0.71
CA PRO A 222 2.73 0.30 1.46
C PRO A 222 4.21 -0.09 1.52
N THR A 223 5.10 0.52 0.73
CA THR A 223 6.54 0.21 0.75
C THR A 223 7.24 0.67 2.03
N ILE A 224 6.62 1.62 2.76
CA ILE A 224 7.02 2.03 4.11
C ILE A 224 6.94 0.83 5.07
N TRP A 225 5.95 -0.04 4.87
CA TRP A 225 5.64 -1.16 5.75
C TRP A 225 6.21 -2.49 5.24
N VAL A 226 6.24 -2.67 3.93
CA VAL A 226 6.68 -3.90 3.26
C VAL A 226 7.58 -3.51 2.09
N GLU A 227 8.90 -3.63 2.26
CA GLU A 227 9.91 -3.06 1.35
C GLU A 227 9.73 -3.49 -0.13
N ASP A 228 9.26 -4.72 -0.37
CA ASP A 228 9.11 -5.30 -1.71
C ASP A 228 7.68 -5.25 -2.25
N PHE A 229 6.79 -4.47 -1.63
CA PHE A 229 5.41 -4.32 -2.10
C PHE A 229 5.39 -3.81 -3.56
N PRO A 230 4.52 -4.35 -4.44
CA PRO A 230 4.46 -3.91 -5.83
C PRO A 230 4.33 -2.38 -5.93
N PRO A 231 5.20 -1.70 -6.70
CA PRO A 231 5.21 -0.25 -6.73
C PRO A 231 3.94 0.29 -7.41
N MET A 232 3.49 1.47 -6.97
CA MET A 232 2.25 2.15 -7.42
C MET A 232 0.96 1.39 -7.11
N ALA A 233 1.01 0.38 -6.23
CA ALA A 233 -0.16 -0.31 -5.70
C ALA A 233 -0.57 0.33 -4.38
N MET A 234 -1.78 0.84 -4.29
CA MET A 234 -2.35 1.38 -3.05
C MET A 234 -3.47 0.46 -2.56
N PRO A 235 -3.22 -0.37 -1.54
CA PRO A 235 -4.26 -1.19 -0.95
C PRO A 235 -5.16 -0.35 -0.03
N GLY A 236 -6.45 -0.67 -0.03
CA GLY A 236 -7.39 -0.11 0.92
C GLY A 236 -8.68 -0.90 0.98
N TYR A 237 -9.67 -0.40 1.74
CA TYR A 237 -11.03 -0.90 1.68
C TYR A 237 -12.07 0.19 1.96
N TYR A 238 -13.27 -0.05 1.45
CA TYR A 238 -14.48 0.70 1.77
C TYR A 238 -15.43 -0.18 2.58
N ASP A 239 -16.03 0.39 3.62
CA ASP A 239 -17.15 -0.22 4.33
C ASP A 239 -18.43 0.44 3.83
N LEU A 240 -19.22 -0.35 3.10
CA LEU A 240 -20.46 0.08 2.45
C LEU A 240 -21.66 -0.60 3.11
N PRO A 241 -22.84 0.05 3.14
CA PRO A 241 -24.04 -0.57 3.70
C PRO A 241 -24.43 -1.85 2.94
N LEU A 242 -25.12 -2.75 3.62
CA LEU A 242 -25.73 -3.91 2.98
C LEU A 242 -26.78 -3.47 1.95
N ILE A 243 -26.93 -4.30 0.93
CA ILE A 243 -27.79 -3.99 -0.21
C ILE A 243 -29.23 -4.45 0.09
N PRO A 244 -30.28 -3.70 -0.30
CA PRO A 244 -31.67 -4.15 -0.14
C PRO A 244 -31.92 -5.50 -0.81
N TYR A 245 -32.73 -6.34 -0.18
CA TYR A 245 -33.10 -7.66 -0.70
C TYR A 245 -33.57 -7.70 -2.17
N PRO A 246 -34.48 -6.80 -2.64
CA PRO A 246 -35.01 -6.86 -4.01
C PRO A 246 -34.03 -6.40 -5.10
N VAL A 247 -32.84 -5.88 -4.75
CA VAL A 247 -31.86 -5.41 -5.72
C VAL A 247 -31.15 -6.58 -6.37
N ALA A 248 -31.07 -6.60 -7.70
CA ALA A 248 -30.41 -7.64 -8.47
C ALA A 248 -29.08 -7.18 -9.07
N LYS A 249 -28.98 -5.90 -9.44
CA LYS A 249 -27.79 -5.32 -10.06
C LYS A 249 -27.44 -3.95 -9.47
N ALA A 250 -26.19 -3.56 -9.58
CA ALA A 250 -25.74 -2.20 -9.28
C ALA A 250 -24.80 -1.63 -10.34
N ASP A 251 -24.91 -0.32 -10.55
CA ASP A 251 -23.89 0.47 -11.21
C ASP A 251 -23.13 1.26 -10.16
N LEU A 252 -21.79 1.26 -10.24
CA LEU A 252 -20.92 1.99 -9.33
C LEU A 252 -20.08 2.99 -10.12
N GLU A 253 -19.94 4.20 -9.58
CA GLU A 253 -19.01 5.22 -10.04
C GLU A 253 -18.18 5.69 -8.87
N PHE A 254 -16.85 5.56 -9.00
CA PHE A 254 -15.89 6.13 -8.08
C PHE A 254 -15.22 7.32 -8.74
N ARG A 255 -15.27 8.47 -8.08
CA ARG A 255 -14.60 9.69 -8.55
C ARG A 255 -13.37 9.94 -7.71
N PHE A 256 -12.27 10.23 -8.38
CA PHE A 256 -11.00 10.59 -7.77
C PHE A 256 -10.48 11.87 -8.41
N SER A 257 -9.68 12.64 -7.67
CA SER A 257 -8.91 13.71 -8.29
C SER A 257 -7.58 13.93 -7.59
N ALA A 258 -6.63 14.54 -8.29
CA ALA A 258 -5.35 14.93 -7.71
C ALA A 258 -4.88 16.25 -8.33
N LYS A 259 -4.07 17.00 -7.59
CA LYS A 259 -3.39 18.18 -8.12
C LYS A 259 -2.08 17.75 -8.76
N THR A 260 -1.85 18.24 -9.97
CA THR A 260 -0.56 18.14 -10.65
C THR A 260 0.47 19.05 -9.99
N TYR A 261 1.74 18.84 -10.32
CA TYR A 261 2.85 19.70 -9.85
C TYR A 261 2.63 21.20 -10.15
N PHE A 262 1.96 21.52 -11.27
CA PHE A 262 1.64 22.90 -11.66
C PHE A 262 0.32 23.42 -11.09
N GLY A 263 -0.34 22.64 -10.23
CA GLY A 263 -1.57 23.03 -9.53
C GLY A 263 -2.87 22.77 -10.30
N SER A 264 -2.81 22.32 -11.57
CA SER A 264 -3.99 21.86 -12.32
C SER A 264 -4.57 20.60 -11.69
N GLU A 265 -5.89 20.42 -11.75
CA GLU A 265 -6.57 19.22 -11.25
C GLU A 265 -6.74 18.19 -12.39
N VAL A 266 -6.41 16.94 -12.09
CA VAL A 266 -6.76 15.78 -12.92
C VAL A 266 -7.82 15.00 -12.16
N ALA A 267 -8.89 14.62 -12.85
CA ALA A 267 -10.00 13.87 -12.28
C ALA A 267 -10.20 12.57 -13.04
N TRP A 268 -10.57 11.52 -12.33
CA TRP A 268 -10.85 10.18 -12.85
C TRP A 268 -12.24 9.73 -12.42
N SER A 269 -12.99 9.10 -13.32
CA SER A 269 -14.30 8.49 -13.07
C SER A 269 -14.25 7.01 -13.45
N LEU A 270 -14.12 6.16 -12.43
CA LEU A 270 -14.04 4.72 -12.57
C LEU A 270 -15.44 4.12 -12.46
N GLN A 271 -15.93 3.58 -13.57
CA GLN A 271 -17.29 3.04 -13.65
C GLN A 271 -17.30 1.52 -13.72
N PHE A 272 -18.20 0.93 -12.93
CA PHE A 272 -18.54 -0.48 -12.97
C PHE A 272 -20.03 -0.60 -13.28
N LYS A 273 -20.36 -1.32 -14.35
CA LYS A 273 -21.73 -1.41 -14.87
C LYS A 273 -22.28 -2.81 -14.70
N GLU A 274 -23.57 -2.88 -14.39
CA GLU A 274 -24.34 -4.12 -14.26
C GLU A 274 -23.68 -5.15 -13.33
N ILE A 275 -23.14 -4.71 -12.19
CA ILE A 275 -22.56 -5.64 -11.21
C ILE A 275 -23.68 -6.51 -10.65
N PRO A 276 -23.61 -7.84 -10.79
CA PRO A 276 -24.59 -8.73 -10.17
C PRO A 276 -24.43 -8.67 -8.65
N ILE A 277 -25.55 -8.55 -7.94
CA ILE A 277 -25.56 -8.52 -6.48
C ILE A 277 -25.65 -9.93 -5.93
N GLU A 278 -24.59 -10.35 -5.25
CA GLU A 278 -24.55 -11.64 -4.57
C GLU A 278 -25.53 -11.68 -3.39
N PRO A 279 -26.21 -12.82 -3.13
CA PRO A 279 -27.13 -12.94 -2.00
C PRO A 279 -26.49 -12.64 -0.64
N SER A 280 -25.20 -12.91 -0.47
CA SER A 280 -24.44 -12.62 0.76
C SER A 280 -24.27 -11.12 1.02
N TRP A 281 -24.47 -10.28 0.02
CA TRP A 281 -24.37 -8.82 0.13
C TRP A 281 -25.66 -8.16 0.60
N LYS A 282 -26.75 -8.94 0.61
CA LYS A 282 -28.09 -8.42 0.84
C LYS A 282 -28.46 -8.39 2.33
N LEU A 283 -29.34 -7.44 2.64
CA LEU A 283 -30.16 -7.46 3.83
C LEU A 283 -31.15 -8.65 3.79
N PRO A 284 -31.59 -9.15 4.96
CA PRO A 284 -32.71 -10.09 5.03
C PRO A 284 -33.98 -9.51 4.37
N PRO A 285 -34.90 -10.35 3.85
CA PRO A 285 -36.09 -9.90 3.12
C PRO A 285 -36.95 -8.84 3.83
N ASP A 286 -37.06 -8.92 5.16
CA ASP A 286 -37.93 -8.06 5.96
C ASP A 286 -37.20 -6.87 6.62
N ALA A 287 -35.90 -6.71 6.37
CA ALA A 287 -35.13 -5.62 6.94
C ALA A 287 -35.40 -4.31 6.20
N LYS A 288 -35.66 -3.24 6.94
CA LYS A 288 -35.78 -1.90 6.37
C LYS A 288 -34.42 -1.43 5.87
N TRP A 289 -34.37 -0.99 4.63
CA TRP A 289 -33.20 -0.30 4.10
C TRP A 289 -33.26 1.16 4.48
N GLU A 290 -32.51 1.54 5.51
CA GLU A 290 -32.20 2.94 5.76
C GLU A 290 -31.03 3.27 4.84
N ALA A 291 -31.30 4.00 3.76
CA ALA A 291 -30.24 4.61 2.98
C ALA A 291 -29.52 5.58 3.91
N GLN A 292 -28.49 5.10 4.61
CA GLN A 292 -27.61 5.96 5.37
C GLN A 292 -26.97 6.88 4.33
N ALA A 293 -27.39 8.16 4.32
CA ALA A 293 -26.45 9.20 3.98
C ALA A 293 -25.23 8.88 4.85
N VAL A 294 -24.13 8.47 4.23
CA VAL A 294 -22.88 8.19 4.94
C VAL A 294 -22.48 9.53 5.52
N GLU A 295 -22.94 9.82 6.73
CA GLU A 295 -22.50 10.98 7.49
C GLU A 295 -21.04 10.67 7.82
N GLU A 296 -20.17 11.44 7.17
CA GLU A 296 -18.73 11.32 7.26
C GLU A 296 -18.34 11.21 8.74
N THR A 297 -17.82 10.06 9.15
CA THR A 297 -16.87 10.07 10.26
C THR A 297 -15.52 10.23 9.59
N PRO A 298 -14.92 11.43 9.57
CA PRO A 298 -13.58 11.56 9.03
C PRO A 298 -12.68 10.60 9.82
N PRO A 299 -11.86 9.76 9.18
CA PRO A 299 -10.62 9.41 9.85
C PRO A 299 -9.91 10.75 10.10
N GLU A 300 -9.72 11.14 11.36
CA GLU A 300 -8.87 12.28 11.71
C GLU A 300 -7.43 11.96 11.29
N PHE A 301 -7.15 12.12 10.00
CA PHE A 301 -5.80 12.10 9.49
C PHE A 301 -5.31 13.55 9.54
N ASN A 302 -4.41 13.82 10.50
CA ASN A 302 -3.74 15.11 10.61
C ASN A 302 -2.97 15.38 9.30
N GLU A 303 -3.46 16.29 8.46
CA GLU A 303 -2.80 16.80 7.25
C GLU A 303 -1.47 17.57 7.53
N ASP A 304 -0.90 17.44 8.73
CA ASP A 304 0.05 18.42 9.25
C ASP A 304 1.44 17.85 9.60
N ILE A 305 1.91 16.89 8.80
CA ILE A 305 3.33 16.51 8.77
C ILE A 305 3.93 16.80 7.40
N SER A 306 3.84 18.07 6.97
CA SER A 306 4.75 18.58 5.93
C SER A 306 6.17 18.71 6.51
N PRO A 307 7.22 18.23 5.80
CA PRO A 307 8.63 18.40 6.19
C PRO A 307 9.04 19.86 6.44
N GLU A 308 8.26 20.83 5.99
CA GLU A 308 8.56 22.26 6.14
C GLU A 308 8.35 22.81 7.56
N LYS A 309 7.46 22.22 8.38
CA LYS A 309 7.30 22.62 9.79
C LYS A 309 8.50 22.21 10.66
N MET A 310 9.18 21.11 10.30
CA MET A 310 10.40 20.66 11.01
C MET A 310 11.60 21.61 10.84
N LYS A 311 11.68 22.35 9.71
CA LYS A 311 12.77 23.33 9.49
C LYS A 311 12.59 24.63 10.29
N LYS A 312 11.36 24.99 10.66
CA LYS A 312 11.10 26.22 11.44
C LYS A 312 11.41 26.05 12.93
N GLU A 313 11.27 24.86 13.50
CA GLU A 313 11.61 24.63 14.91
C GLU A 313 13.11 24.49 15.16
N GLN A 314 13.90 23.99 14.19
CA GLN A 314 15.36 23.95 14.31
C GLN A 314 16.03 25.33 14.22
N LYS A 315 15.36 26.33 13.62
CA LYS A 315 15.86 27.73 13.58
C LYS A 315 15.53 28.55 14.84
N LYS A 316 14.64 28.06 15.72
CA LYS A 316 14.33 28.72 17.00
C LYS A 316 15.22 28.26 18.16
N LYS A 317 16.11 27.29 17.95
CA LYS A 317 17.07 26.79 18.95
C LYS A 317 18.54 27.02 18.56
N LYS A 318 18.83 28.04 17.75
CA LYS A 318 20.18 28.55 17.54
C LYS A 318 20.30 29.97 18.03
#